data_AF-A0A2N2PYU3-F1
#
_entry.id   AF-A0A2N2PYU3-F1
#
_cell.length_a   1.000
_cell.length_b   1.000
_cell.length_c   1.000
_cell.angle_alpha   90.00
_cell.angle_beta   90.00
_cell.angle_gamma   90.00
#
_symmetry.space_group_name_H-M   'P 1'
#
loop_
_entity.id
_entity.type
_entity.pdbx_description
1 polymer ?
#
loop_
_entity_poly.entity_id
_entity_poly.type
_entity_poly.pdbx_seq_one_letter_code
_entity_poly.pdbx_strand_id
1 'polypeptide(L)' 'MTMTTQSMQAVTTNFQELIGVLEPLIRKIVREELTQVAIRRPDVFYLKPDSPLHDDMVEILNRKRQGATRLYSHLTE' A
#
# COMPACT_ATOMS: atom_id res chain seq x y z
N MET A 1 -51.91 -18.32 9.03
CA MET A 1 -50.85 -17.69 8.20
C MET A 1 -50.25 -16.56 9.01
N THR A 2 -49.06 -16.75 9.59
CA THR A 2 -48.35 -15.71 10.36
C THR A 2 -47.29 -15.09 9.47
N MET A 3 -47.50 -13.83 9.07
CA MET A 3 -46.49 -13.06 8.34
C MET A 3 -45.42 -12.60 9.33
N THR A 4 -44.20 -13.09 9.18
CA THR A 4 -43.03 -12.57 9.88
C THR A 4 -42.53 -11.31 9.19
N THR A 5 -42.75 -10.17 9.80
CA THR A 5 -42.17 -8.89 9.38
C THR A 5 -40.68 -8.92 9.67
N GLN A 6 -39.86 -9.07 8.62
CA GLN A 6 -38.41 -8.99 8.73
C GLN A 6 -38.04 -7.52 8.94
N SER A 7 -37.58 -7.18 10.15
CA SER A 7 -37.14 -5.81 10.45
C SER A 7 -35.80 -5.55 9.77
N MET A 8 -35.73 -4.50 8.96
CA MET A 8 -34.45 -3.95 8.49
C MET A 8 -33.74 -3.35 9.71
N GLN A 9 -32.73 -4.06 10.22
CA GLN A 9 -31.84 -3.51 11.23
C GLN A 9 -30.98 -2.42 10.58
N ALA A 10 -31.07 -1.19 11.09
CA ALA A 10 -30.16 -0.12 10.71
C ALA A 10 -28.75 -0.49 11.20
N VAL A 11 -27.84 -0.76 10.27
CA VAL A 11 -26.43 -1.00 10.58
C VAL A 11 -25.82 0.36 10.91
N THR A 12 -25.61 0.64 12.19
CA THR A 12 -24.84 1.80 12.63
C THR A 12 -23.35 1.49 12.45
N THR A 13 -22.80 1.79 11.28
CA THR A 13 -21.37 1.60 11.03
C THR A 13 -20.59 2.71 11.73
N ASN A 14 -19.73 2.33 12.67
CA ASN A 14 -18.78 3.24 13.29
C ASN A 14 -17.78 3.74 12.23
N PHE A 15 -17.69 5.06 12.06
CA PHE A 15 -16.83 5.67 11.05
C PHE A 15 -15.34 5.32 11.23
N GLN A 16 -14.89 5.12 12.48
CA GLN A 16 -13.51 4.72 12.76
C GLN A 16 -13.22 3.29 12.32
N GLU A 17 -14.17 2.37 12.52
CA GLU A 17 -14.05 1.00 12.02
C GLU A 17 -14.06 0.96 10.50
N LEU A 18 -14.89 1.81 9.86
CA LEU A 18 -14.92 1.94 8.41
C LEU A 18 -13.58 2.44 7.86
N ILE A 19 -12.98 3.47 8.46
CA ILE A 19 -11.64 3.94 8.09
C ILE A 19 -10.62 2.82 8.25
N GLY A 20 -10.64 2.11 9.39
CA GLY A 20 -9.73 1.01 9.68
C GLY A 20 -9.75 -0.11 8.63
N VAL A 21 -10.89 -0.32 7.98
CA VAL A 21 -11.04 -1.31 6.89
C VAL A 21 -10.69 -0.71 5.53
N LEU A 22 -11.15 0.52 5.23
CA LEU A 22 -10.98 1.12 3.92
C LEU A 22 -9.55 1.57 3.65
N GLU A 23 -8.85 2.13 4.64
CA GLU A 23 -7.50 2.63 4.42
C GLU A 23 -6.52 1.53 3.93
N PRO A 24 -6.43 0.34 4.57
CA PRO A 24 -5.57 -0.73 4.07
C PRO A 24 -5.97 -1.19 2.66
N LEU A 25 -7.26 -1.22 2.36
CA LEU A 25 -7.78 -1.66 1.06
C LEU A 25 -7.44 -0.66 -0.05
N ILE A 26 -7.67 0.64 0.18
CA ILE A 26 -7.28 1.71 -0.73
C ILE A 26 -5.76 1.71 -0.93
N ARG A 27 -4.98 1.60 0.14
CA ARG A 27 -3.52 1.54 0.08
C ARG A 27 -3.02 0.35 -0.74
N LYS A 28 -3.69 -0.80 -0.63
CA LYS A 28 -3.39 -1.99 -1.44
C LYS A 28 -3.64 -1.71 -2.92
N ILE A 29 -4.82 -1.22 -3.28
CA ILE A 29 -5.18 -0.92 -4.68
C ILE A 29 -4.21 0.11 -5.27
N VAL A 30 -3.96 1.20 -4.57
CA VAL A 30 -3.02 2.24 -5.05
C VAL A 30 -1.63 1.67 -5.28
N ARG A 31 -1.12 0.80 -4.40
CA ARG A 31 0.17 0.13 -4.59
C ARG A 31 0.18 -0.79 -5.81
N GLU A 32 -0.89 -1.55 -6.03
CA GLU A 32 -1.03 -2.43 -7.20
C GLU A 32 -1.00 -1.61 -8.50
N GLU A 33 -1.77 -0.52 -8.58
CA GLU A 33 -1.79 0.36 -9.75
C GLU A 33 -0.44 1.04 -9.99
N LEU A 34 0.19 1.58 -8.93
CA LEU A 34 1.53 2.18 -9.05
C LEU A 34 2.58 1.17 -9.48
N THR A 35 2.48 -0.08 -9.03
CA THR A 35 3.37 -1.16 -9.47
C THR A 35 3.20 -1.43 -10.97
N GLN A 36 1.96 -1.48 -11.45
CA GLN A 36 1.69 -1.63 -12.88
C GLN A 36 2.24 -0.47 -13.70
N VAL A 37 2.11 0.76 -13.21
CA VAL A 37 2.69 1.95 -13.85
C VAL A 37 4.22 1.84 -13.90
N ALA A 38 4.87 1.48 -12.80
CA ALA A 38 6.32 1.33 -12.75
C ALA A 38 6.85 0.25 -13.69
N ILE A 39 6.11 -0.86 -13.87
CA ILE A 39 6.47 -1.92 -14.82
C ILE A 39 6.29 -1.45 -16.27
N ARG A 40 5.17 -0.79 -16.59
CA ARG A 40 4.82 -0.41 -17.97
C ARG A 40 5.54 0.85 -18.46
N ARG A 41 5.95 1.71 -17.53
CA ARG A 41 6.63 2.99 -17.79
C ARG A 41 7.84 3.12 -16.87
N PRO A 42 8.91 2.35 -17.14
CA PRO A 42 10.13 2.39 -16.31
C PRO A 42 10.82 3.75 -16.34
N ASP A 43 10.54 4.57 -17.35
CA ASP A 43 10.99 5.95 -17.50
C ASP A 43 10.38 6.92 -16.48
N VAL A 44 9.19 6.62 -15.93
CA VAL A 44 8.51 7.47 -14.94
C VAL A 44 9.26 7.47 -13.59
N PHE A 45 9.88 6.35 -13.23
CA PHE A 45 10.68 6.19 -12.00
C PHE A 45 12.14 5.87 -12.31
N TYR A 46 12.67 6.43 -13.40
CA TYR A 46 14.04 6.19 -13.82
C TYR A 46 15.03 7.01 -12.99
N LEU A 47 15.84 6.31 -12.21
CA LEU A 47 17.06 6.86 -11.62
C LEU A 47 18.19 6.73 -12.64
N LYS A 48 18.77 7.86 -13.04
CA LYS A 48 19.92 7.82 -13.94
C LYS A 48 21.12 7.15 -13.24
N PRO A 49 21.91 6.31 -13.93
CA PRO A 49 23.07 5.65 -13.35
C PRO A 49 24.13 6.60 -12.78
N ASP A 50 24.22 7.83 -13.30
CA ASP A 50 25.13 8.88 -12.82
C ASP A 50 24.57 9.66 -11.62
N SER A 51 23.32 9.40 -11.22
CA SER A 51 22.73 10.05 -10.05
C SER A 51 23.31 9.48 -8.76
N PRO A 52 23.64 10.32 -7.76
CA PRO A 52 24.18 9.86 -6.48
C PRO A 52 23.32 8.81 -5.76
N LEU A 53 22.00 8.79 -6.03
CA LEU A 53 21.03 7.90 -5.38
C LEU A 53 20.91 6.54 -6.08
N HIS A 54 21.37 6.39 -7.33
CA HIS A 54 21.19 5.16 -8.09
C HIS A 54 21.88 3.96 -7.42
N ASP A 55 23.14 4.13 -7.03
CA ASP A 55 23.94 3.05 -6.45
C ASP A 55 23.40 2.62 -5.08
N ASP A 56 22.96 3.57 -4.26
CA ASP A 56 22.27 3.31 -3.00
C ASP A 56 21.00 2.47 -3.22
N MET A 57 20.21 2.80 -4.23
CA MET A 57 18.98 2.08 -4.54
C MET A 57 19.24 0.67 -5.08
N VAL A 58 20.29 0.48 -5.89
CA VAL A 58 20.75 -0.85 -6.34
C VAL A 58 21.22 -1.69 -5.16
N GLU A 59 21.98 -1.10 -4.25
CA GLU A 59 22.46 -1.78 -3.06
C GLU A 59 21.29 -2.21 -2.15
N ILE A 60 20.34 -1.31 -1.89
CA ILE A 60 19.13 -1.60 -1.11
C ILE A 60 18.32 -2.75 -1.75
N LEU A 61 18.18 -2.73 -3.08
CA LEU A 61 17.48 -3.78 -3.82
C LEU A 61 18.19 -5.14 -3.67
N ASN A 62 19.51 -5.16 -3.76
CA ASN A 62 20.31 -6.38 -3.60
C ASN A 62 20.21 -6.93 -2.17
N ARG A 63 20.35 -6.07 -1.15
CA ARG A 63 20.16 -6.45 0.26
C ARG A 63 18.74 -6.99 0.51
N LYS A 64 17.72 -6.41 -0.15
CA LYS A 64 16.33 -6.86 -0.02
C LYS A 64 16.14 -8.27 -0.58
N ARG A 65 16.74 -8.58 -1.73
CA ARG A 65 16.71 -9.93 -2.32
C ARG A 65 17.39 -10.98 -1.45
N GLN A 66 18.41 -10.59 -0.70
CA GLN A 66 19.14 -11.46 0.23
C GLN A 66 18.47 -11.58 1.61
N GLY A 67 17.34 -10.89 1.84
CA GLY A 67 16.68 -10.84 3.15
C GLY A 67 17.49 -10.09 4.22
N ALA A 68 18.50 -9.33 3.83
CA ALA A 68 19.44 -8.65 4.73
C ALA A 68 19.02 -7.20 5.09
N THR A 69 17.93 -6.70 4.52
CA THR A 69 17.50 -5.31 4.73
C THR A 69 16.80 -5.14 6.07
N ARG A 70 17.45 -4.45 7.01
CA ARG A 70 16.81 -3.89 8.21
C ARG A 70 16.34 -2.48 7.88
N LEU A 71 15.03 -2.31 7.69
CA LEU A 71 14.41 -1.00 7.54
C LEU A 71 14.12 -0.43 8.93
N TYR A 72 14.67 0.74 9.22
CA TYR A 72 14.35 1.49 10.43
C TYR A 72 13.26 2.50 10.08
N SER A 73 12.07 2.32 10.62
CA SER A 73 11.04 3.35 10.60
C SER A 73 11.29 4.32 11.76
N HIS A 74 11.41 5.62 11.47
CA HIS A 74 11.26 6.63 12.51
C HIS A 74 9.77 6.86 12.74
N LEU A 75 9.37 6.79 14.02
CA LEU A 75 8.09 7.32 14.46
C LEU A 75 8.19 8.84 14.30
N THR A 76 7.41 9.40 13.38
CA THR A 76 7.15 10.84 13.36
C THR A 76 6.41 11.20 14.64
N GLU A 77 7.04 12.02 15.48
CA GLU A 77 6.40 12.72 16.62
C GLU A 77 5.33 13.72 16.13
#